data_AF-A0A150TY62-F1
#
_entry.id   AF-A0A150TY62-F1
#
_cell.length_a   1.000
_cell.length_b   1.000
_cell.length_c   1.000
_cell.angle_alpha   90.00
_cell.angle_beta   90.00
_cell.angle_gamma   90.00
#
_symmetry.space_group_name_H-M   'P 1'
#
loop_
_entity.id
_entity.type
_entity.pdbx_description
1 polymer ?
#
loop_
_entity_poly.entity_id
_entity_poly.type
_entity_poly.pdbx_seq_one_letter_code
_entity_poly.pdbx_strand_id
1 'polypeptide(L)'
;MLLRAGMPCIRAAALIALLTLISGCAPRSQPASPVPLEIPVAPAQRTTEAQAAGNAAPGGVVLVWGSVGDGAPRTWHLAEGGAVIREEPGIVVATRRGEWRWETREEQVATSACEMGLGGMREPGEGTATRAALVLRGKGERQEVLSPPDGDESNEIHHTAALIGSVGPYLFIEERTYTDLCGAHGFEGAAFVAWDAERRAAVDLLAEVRGVTGLQSAAEALLDDGEDGAEATGQERDAPELVQIAPAYDERGALRLTAQLARSACYACSDGAWSSYSRSAVVPVERTPARLAAWASPPPDVRAFLERTPGVRLGGWSQAGQEE
;
A
#
# COMPACT_ATOMS: atom_id res chain seq x y z
N MET A 1 42.84 4.19 -11.16
CA MET A 1 41.83 3.11 -11.10
C MET A 1 41.59 2.78 -9.63
N LEU A 2 40.55 3.34 -9.04
CA LEU A 2 40.13 3.09 -7.65
C LEU A 2 38.75 2.44 -7.72
N LEU A 3 38.70 1.14 -7.43
CA LEU A 3 37.46 0.37 -7.34
C LEU A 3 36.81 0.62 -5.97
N ARG A 4 35.61 1.18 -5.96
CA ARG A 4 34.72 1.22 -4.79
C ARG A 4 34.05 -0.14 -4.66
N ALA A 5 34.27 -0.81 -3.52
CA ALA A 5 33.51 -1.97 -3.11
C ALA A 5 32.16 -1.53 -2.53
N GLY A 6 31.06 -2.05 -3.06
CA GLY A 6 29.72 -1.88 -2.50
C GLY A 6 29.51 -2.84 -1.32
N MET A 7 28.94 -2.33 -0.22
CA MET A 7 28.48 -3.16 0.90
C MET A 7 27.09 -3.74 0.58
N PRO A 8 26.80 -5.00 0.94
CA PRO A 8 25.47 -5.57 0.83
C PRO A 8 24.58 -5.11 2.00
N CYS A 9 23.31 -4.79 1.69
CA CYS A 9 22.24 -4.65 2.68
C CYS A 9 22.00 -6.00 3.36
N ILE A 10 22.37 -6.11 4.63
CA ILE A 10 22.03 -7.26 5.48
C ILE A 10 20.58 -7.07 5.93
N ARG A 11 19.66 -7.91 5.43
CA ARG A 11 18.31 -8.05 5.98
C ARG A 11 18.42 -8.88 7.26
N ALA A 12 17.94 -8.33 8.38
CA ALA A 12 17.96 -9.01 9.67
C ALA A 12 16.93 -10.14 9.69
N ALA A 13 17.40 -11.38 9.83
CA ALA A 13 16.57 -12.53 10.14
C ALA A 13 16.26 -12.51 11.65
N ALA A 14 14.99 -12.33 12.01
CA ALA A 14 14.53 -12.43 13.39
C ALA A 14 14.29 -13.90 13.74
N LEU A 15 15.01 -14.40 14.74
CA LEU A 15 14.87 -15.75 15.29
C LEU A 15 13.82 -15.70 16.42
N ILE A 16 12.68 -16.38 16.25
CA ILE A 16 11.62 -16.45 17.29
C ILE A 16 11.63 -17.83 17.95
N ALA A 17 11.75 -17.84 19.28
CA ALA A 17 11.69 -19.04 20.10
C ALA A 17 10.23 -19.50 20.33
N LEU A 18 9.95 -20.78 20.10
CA LEU A 18 8.64 -21.41 20.32
C LEU A 18 8.36 -21.62 21.82
N LEU A 19 7.23 -21.11 22.30
CA LEU A 19 6.61 -21.46 23.58
C LEU A 19 5.22 -22.05 23.30
N THR A 20 5.00 -23.30 23.71
CA THR A 20 3.75 -24.04 23.51
C THR A 20 2.71 -23.66 24.57
N LEU A 21 1.71 -22.87 24.18
CA LEU A 21 0.51 -22.64 24.98
C LEU A 21 -0.68 -23.37 24.34
N ILE A 22 -1.29 -24.27 25.11
CA ILE A 22 -2.53 -24.96 24.77
C ILE A 22 -3.67 -23.99 25.09
N SER A 23 -4.33 -23.42 24.08
CA SER A 23 -5.56 -22.65 24.24
C SER A 23 -6.67 -23.21 23.35
N GLY A 24 -7.85 -23.36 23.96
CA GLY A 24 -9.04 -23.90 23.31
C GLY A 24 -9.51 -23.02 22.15
N CYS A 25 -9.90 -23.66 21.06
CA CYS A 25 -10.40 -23.01 19.86
C CYS A 25 -11.72 -22.28 20.14
N ALA A 26 -11.66 -20.96 20.32
CA ALA A 26 -12.81 -20.09 20.04
C ALA A 26 -12.88 -19.87 18.51
N PRO A 27 -14.09 -19.78 17.91
CA PRO A 27 -14.23 -19.51 16.49
C PRO A 27 -13.59 -18.17 16.13
N ARG A 28 -12.73 -18.18 15.10
CA ARG A 28 -12.18 -16.98 14.46
C ARG A 28 -13.31 -16.02 14.12
N SER A 29 -13.24 -14.80 14.63
CA SER A 29 -14.05 -13.70 14.12
C SER A 29 -13.54 -13.36 12.73
N GLN A 30 -14.41 -13.41 11.71
CA GLN A 30 -14.10 -12.81 10.42
C GLN A 30 -13.83 -11.31 10.64
N PRO A 31 -12.81 -10.73 9.97
CA PRO A 31 -12.67 -9.28 9.95
C PRO A 31 -13.98 -8.68 9.44
N ALA A 32 -14.52 -7.72 10.19
CA ALA A 32 -15.74 -7.04 9.81
C ALA A 32 -15.53 -6.35 8.45
N SER A 33 -16.28 -6.77 7.44
CA SER A 33 -16.38 -6.01 6.21
C SER A 33 -16.91 -4.60 6.55
N PRO A 34 -16.32 -3.53 6.00
CA PRO A 34 -16.85 -2.19 6.21
C PRO A 34 -18.31 -2.14 5.77
N VAL A 35 -19.20 -1.72 6.68
CA VAL A 35 -20.64 -1.60 6.41
C VAL A 35 -20.86 -0.51 5.34
N PRO A 36 -21.38 -0.84 4.15
CA PRO A 36 -21.64 0.16 3.12
C PRO A 36 -22.94 0.91 3.43
N LEU A 37 -22.88 2.23 3.40
CA LEU A 37 -24.05 3.10 3.39
C LEU A 37 -24.56 3.20 1.95
N GLU A 38 -25.64 2.47 1.62
CA GLU A 38 -26.26 2.54 0.29
C GLU A 38 -27.05 3.85 0.14
N ILE A 39 -26.61 4.70 -0.79
CA ILE A 39 -27.40 5.81 -1.33
C ILE A 39 -27.66 5.51 -2.81
N PRO A 40 -28.92 5.50 -3.28
CA PRO A 40 -29.23 5.18 -4.66
C PRO A 40 -28.67 6.25 -5.61
N VAL A 41 -27.71 5.86 -6.45
CA VAL A 41 -27.11 6.71 -7.49
C VAL A 41 -27.90 6.57 -8.79
N ALA A 42 -28.34 7.70 -9.33
CA ALA A 42 -29.00 7.79 -10.62
C ALA A 42 -28.04 7.42 -11.77
N PRO A 43 -28.52 6.81 -12.87
CA PRO A 43 -27.67 6.31 -13.95
C PRO A 43 -26.93 7.45 -14.68
N ALA A 44 -25.60 7.35 -14.76
CA ALA A 44 -24.76 8.27 -15.51
C ALA A 44 -24.90 8.07 -17.03
N GLN A 45 -25.02 9.17 -17.76
CA GLN A 45 -25.06 9.19 -19.22
C GLN A 45 -23.68 8.89 -19.81
N ARG A 46 -23.59 7.91 -20.72
CA ARG A 46 -22.37 7.63 -21.49
C ARG A 46 -22.12 8.75 -22.49
N THR A 47 -21.00 9.44 -22.37
CA THR A 47 -20.55 10.43 -23.36
C THR A 47 -19.77 9.74 -24.46
N THR A 48 -20.10 10.09 -25.70
CA THR A 48 -19.54 9.58 -26.94
C THR A 48 -18.08 9.99 -27.12
N GLU A 49 -17.29 9.05 -27.63
CA GLU A 49 -15.88 9.15 -27.99
C GLU A 49 -15.62 10.31 -28.96
N ALA A 50 -14.88 11.34 -28.52
CA ALA A 50 -14.49 12.48 -29.34
C ALA A 50 -13.07 12.28 -29.90
N GLN A 51 -12.98 12.07 -31.21
CA GLN A 51 -11.75 12.13 -31.98
C GLN A 51 -11.28 13.58 -32.18
N ALA A 52 -9.96 13.75 -31.96
CA ALA A 52 -9.03 14.71 -32.55
C ALA A 52 -9.08 16.21 -32.16
N ALA A 53 -7.92 16.69 -31.68
CA ALA A 53 -7.04 17.65 -32.37
C ALA A 53 -6.51 18.78 -31.46
N GLY A 54 -5.24 19.14 -31.70
CA GLY A 54 -4.72 20.48 -31.44
C GLY A 54 -3.57 20.54 -30.44
N ASN A 55 -2.39 20.92 -30.94
CA ASN A 55 -1.23 21.35 -30.15
C ASN A 55 -1.65 22.42 -29.12
N ALA A 56 -1.90 22.01 -27.88
CA ALA A 56 -1.98 22.91 -26.75
C ALA A 56 -0.55 23.26 -26.28
N ALA A 57 -0.32 24.55 -26.03
CA ALA A 57 0.88 25.09 -25.42
C ALA A 57 1.12 24.46 -24.02
N PRO A 58 2.30 24.64 -23.39
CA PRO A 58 2.92 23.68 -22.44
C PRO A 58 2.35 23.74 -21.01
N GLY A 59 1.02 23.76 -20.86
CA GLY A 59 0.39 23.31 -19.62
C GLY A 59 0.53 21.80 -19.57
N GLY A 60 1.46 21.28 -18.75
CA GLY A 60 1.70 19.85 -18.63
C GLY A 60 0.43 19.12 -18.21
N VAL A 61 0.08 18.04 -18.92
CA VAL A 61 -1.09 17.19 -18.63
C VAL A 61 -1.02 16.72 -17.18
N VAL A 62 -2.12 16.91 -16.44
CA VAL A 62 -2.28 16.40 -15.07
C VAL A 62 -2.95 15.04 -15.14
N LEU A 63 -2.37 14.05 -14.47
CA LEU A 63 -2.95 12.72 -14.33
C LEU A 63 -3.59 12.58 -12.95
N VAL A 64 -4.81 12.06 -12.94
CA VAL A 64 -5.55 11.69 -11.74
C VAL A 64 -5.94 10.24 -11.85
N TRP A 65 -5.69 9.42 -10.83
CA TRP A 65 -6.21 8.06 -10.78
C TRP A 65 -7.02 7.81 -9.51
N GLY A 66 -8.01 6.93 -9.62
CA GLY A 66 -8.91 6.62 -8.52
C GLY A 66 -9.94 5.58 -8.90
N SER A 67 -10.90 5.33 -8.01
CA SER A 67 -12.03 4.44 -8.24
C SER A 67 -13.36 5.17 -8.08
N VAL A 68 -14.40 4.69 -8.76
CA VAL A 68 -15.79 5.12 -8.50
C VAL A 68 -16.50 3.94 -7.84
N GLY A 69 -16.94 4.12 -6.59
CA GLY A 69 -17.37 3.01 -5.74
C GLY A 69 -16.28 1.92 -5.64
N ASP A 70 -16.71 0.66 -5.76
CA ASP A 70 -15.84 -0.53 -5.73
C ASP A 70 -15.27 -0.91 -7.11
N GLY A 71 -15.38 -0.01 -8.09
CA GLY A 71 -14.84 -0.24 -9.42
C GLY A 71 -13.32 -0.34 -9.44
N ALA A 72 -12.79 -1.04 -10.46
CA ALA A 72 -11.35 -1.07 -10.72
C ALA A 72 -10.78 0.35 -10.93
N PRO A 73 -9.51 0.60 -10.57
CA PRO A 73 -8.91 1.90 -10.72
C PRO A 73 -8.84 2.33 -12.19
N ARG A 74 -9.05 3.63 -12.44
CA ARG A 74 -8.90 4.27 -13.74
C ARG A 74 -8.04 5.50 -13.62
N THR A 75 -7.42 5.91 -14.72
CA THR A 75 -6.67 7.17 -14.82
C THR A 75 -7.34 8.11 -15.81
N TRP A 76 -7.53 9.36 -15.39
CA TRP A 76 -8.01 10.48 -16.17
C TRP A 76 -6.86 11.45 -16.47
N HIS A 77 -6.78 11.87 -17.72
CA HIS A 77 -5.87 12.89 -18.21
C HIS A 77 -6.66 14.18 -18.26
N LEU A 78 -6.22 15.17 -17.51
CA LEU A 78 -6.90 16.44 -17.36
C LEU A 78 -6.21 17.51 -18.21
N ALA A 79 -7.03 18.24 -18.96
CA ALA A 79 -6.66 19.54 -19.50
C ALA A 79 -7.01 20.66 -18.50
N GLU A 80 -6.71 21.90 -18.88
CA GLU A 80 -7.06 23.10 -18.12
C GLU A 80 -8.55 23.13 -17.75
N GLY A 81 -8.84 23.52 -16.51
CA GLY A 81 -10.19 23.58 -15.95
C GLY A 81 -10.76 22.21 -15.55
N GLY A 82 -9.92 21.17 -15.48
CA GLY A 82 -10.30 19.82 -15.04
C GLY A 82 -11.09 19.02 -16.07
N ALA A 83 -11.04 19.41 -17.35
CA ALA A 83 -11.70 18.68 -18.42
C ALA A 83 -10.95 17.36 -18.71
N VAL A 84 -11.67 16.24 -18.68
CA VAL A 84 -11.11 14.93 -19.05
C VAL A 84 -10.91 14.87 -20.56
N ILE A 85 -9.66 14.79 -21.01
CA ILE A 85 -9.30 14.65 -22.43
C ILE A 85 -8.99 13.21 -22.83
N ARG A 86 -8.65 12.37 -21.85
CA ARG A 86 -8.44 10.93 -22.05
C ARG A 86 -8.72 10.21 -20.74
N GLU A 87 -9.26 9.01 -20.86
CA GLU A 87 -9.50 8.09 -19.76
C GLU A 87 -8.94 6.72 -20.13
N GLU A 88 -8.35 6.02 -19.17
CA GLU A 88 -7.80 4.69 -19.39
C GLU A 88 -7.89 3.77 -18.16
N PRO A 89 -7.97 2.45 -18.37
CA PRO A 89 -8.04 1.48 -17.27
C PRO A 89 -6.68 1.32 -16.56
N GLY A 90 -6.74 1.21 -15.24
CA GLY A 90 -5.57 1.03 -14.38
C GLY A 90 -4.96 2.35 -13.90
N ILE A 91 -3.79 2.23 -13.28
CA ILE A 91 -3.09 3.32 -12.61
C ILE A 91 -1.92 3.78 -13.48
N VAL A 92 -1.87 5.09 -13.77
CA VAL A 92 -0.78 5.72 -14.50
C VAL A 92 -0.29 6.93 -13.71
N VAL A 93 1.04 7.04 -13.55
CA VAL A 93 1.70 8.16 -12.90
C VAL A 93 2.62 8.90 -13.87
N ALA A 94 2.62 10.22 -13.81
CA ALA A 94 3.48 11.07 -14.62
C ALA A 94 4.81 11.34 -13.91
N THR A 95 5.89 11.27 -14.68
CA THR A 95 7.25 11.66 -14.30
C THR A 95 7.82 12.59 -15.37
N ARG A 96 9.00 13.17 -15.15
CA ARG A 96 9.76 13.92 -16.16
C ARG A 96 10.15 13.05 -17.36
N ARG A 97 10.18 11.73 -17.18
CA ARG A 97 10.51 10.76 -18.23
C ARG A 97 9.32 10.38 -19.10
N GLY A 98 8.11 10.70 -18.66
CA GLY A 98 6.84 10.32 -19.29
C GLY A 98 5.88 9.63 -18.33
N GLU A 99 4.87 8.99 -18.91
CA GLU A 99 3.77 8.32 -18.21
C GLU A 99 4.12 6.85 -17.95
N TRP A 100 4.06 6.44 -16.69
CA TRP A 100 4.35 5.09 -16.23
C TRP A 100 3.07 4.39 -15.80
N ARG A 101 2.79 3.24 -16.41
CA ARG A 101 1.67 2.39 -16.01
C ARG A 101 2.12 1.43 -14.91
N TRP A 102 1.33 1.36 -13.84
CA TRP A 102 1.46 0.30 -12.83
C TRP A 102 0.92 -1.01 -13.39
N GLU A 103 1.74 -2.04 -13.35
CA GLU A 103 1.38 -3.39 -13.76
C GLU A 103 1.74 -4.39 -12.67
N THR A 104 0.77 -5.24 -12.34
CA THR A 104 0.98 -6.41 -11.49
C THR A 104 0.79 -7.68 -12.31
N ARG A 105 1.52 -8.71 -11.92
CA ARG A 105 1.36 -10.06 -12.47
C ARG A 105 1.50 -11.06 -11.34
N GLU A 106 0.58 -12.02 -11.28
CA GLU A 106 0.74 -13.19 -10.42
C GLU A 106 1.70 -14.19 -11.07
N GLU A 107 2.61 -14.72 -10.27
CA GLU A 107 3.58 -15.74 -10.62
C GLU A 107 3.48 -16.90 -9.64
N GLN A 108 3.75 -18.12 -10.13
CA GLN A 108 3.83 -19.30 -9.30
C GLN A 108 5.20 -19.32 -8.60
N VAL A 109 5.19 -19.60 -7.30
CA VAL A 109 6.39 -19.72 -6.47
C VAL A 109 6.52 -21.17 -6.05
N ALA A 110 7.74 -21.70 -6.09
CA ALA A 110 7.99 -23.06 -5.64
C ALA A 110 7.80 -23.16 -4.11
N THR A 111 7.09 -24.19 -3.67
CA THR A 111 6.89 -24.57 -2.28
C THR A 111 7.62 -25.88 -1.97
N SER A 112 7.70 -26.22 -0.69
CA SER A 112 8.39 -27.42 -0.20
C SER A 112 7.46 -28.32 0.60
N ALA A 113 7.77 -29.62 0.58
CA ALA A 113 7.19 -30.56 1.53
C ALA A 113 7.73 -30.23 2.93
N CYS A 114 6.96 -30.57 3.95
CA CYS A 114 7.26 -30.25 5.34
C CYS A 114 6.89 -31.43 6.25
N GLU A 115 7.54 -31.53 7.41
CA GLU A 115 7.19 -32.50 8.44
C GLU A 115 6.09 -31.94 9.35
N MET A 116 5.01 -32.68 9.51
CA MET A 116 3.96 -32.45 10.49
C MET A 116 4.42 -32.98 11.86
N GLY A 117 3.99 -32.36 12.96
CA GLY A 117 4.44 -32.68 14.33
C GLY A 117 4.25 -34.14 14.85
N LEU A 118 3.69 -35.05 14.05
CA LEU A 118 3.58 -36.50 14.34
C LEU A 118 4.42 -37.37 13.38
N GLY A 119 5.40 -36.79 12.68
CA GLY A 119 6.28 -37.49 11.73
C GLY A 119 5.63 -37.80 10.38
N GLY A 120 4.45 -37.22 10.10
CA GLY A 120 3.83 -37.28 8.78
C GLY A 120 4.46 -36.24 7.85
N MET A 121 4.69 -36.58 6.59
CA MET A 121 5.08 -35.59 5.58
C MET A 121 3.83 -35.01 4.93
N ARG A 122 3.78 -33.69 4.79
CA ARG A 122 2.82 -33.01 3.93
C ARG A 122 3.54 -32.59 2.65
N GLU A 123 2.93 -32.94 1.51
CA GLU A 123 3.42 -32.58 0.18
C GLU A 123 3.42 -31.05 -0.01
N PRO A 124 4.23 -30.50 -0.92
CA PRO A 124 4.24 -29.07 -1.22
C PRO A 124 2.82 -28.57 -1.56
N GLY A 125 2.40 -27.47 -0.94
CA GLY A 125 1.13 -26.79 -1.17
C GLY A 125 1.21 -25.70 -2.24
N GLU A 126 0.25 -24.79 -2.24
CA GLU A 126 0.15 -23.71 -3.24
C GLU A 126 1.15 -22.58 -2.97
N GLY A 127 1.74 -22.05 -4.04
CA GLY A 127 2.67 -20.91 -3.99
C GLY A 127 2.33 -19.86 -5.04
N THR A 128 1.84 -18.70 -4.60
CA THR A 128 1.55 -17.56 -5.48
C THR A 128 2.21 -16.28 -4.98
N ALA A 129 2.69 -15.46 -5.90
CA ALA A 129 3.24 -14.15 -5.57
C ALA A 129 2.98 -13.10 -6.62
N THR A 130 2.77 -11.87 -6.17
CA THR A 130 2.66 -10.72 -7.05
C THR A 130 4.03 -10.14 -7.40
N ARG A 131 4.35 -10.07 -8.69
CA ARG A 131 5.41 -9.20 -9.23
C ARG A 131 4.79 -7.88 -9.63
N ALA A 132 5.44 -6.76 -9.28
CA ALA A 132 4.93 -5.44 -9.61
C ALA A 132 5.99 -4.56 -10.30
N ALA A 133 5.55 -3.76 -11.26
CA ALA A 133 6.43 -2.91 -12.05
C ALA A 133 5.74 -1.64 -12.55
N LEU A 134 6.57 -0.68 -12.92
CA LEU A 134 6.19 0.46 -13.75
C LEU A 134 6.64 0.22 -15.19
N VAL A 135 5.76 0.42 -16.15
CA VAL A 135 6.06 0.34 -17.60
C VAL A 135 5.88 1.70 -18.27
N LEU A 136 6.95 2.20 -18.90
CA LEU A 136 6.95 3.48 -19.57
C LEU A 136 6.21 3.40 -20.90
N ARG A 137 5.22 4.28 -21.06
CA ARG A 137 4.44 4.40 -22.29
C ARG A 137 5.33 4.65 -23.51
N GLY A 138 5.09 3.89 -24.58
CA GLY A 138 5.72 4.06 -25.90
C GLY A 138 7.17 3.61 -26.04
N LYS A 139 7.88 3.36 -24.92
CA LYS A 139 9.30 2.96 -24.94
C LYS A 139 9.55 1.53 -24.46
N GLY A 140 8.57 0.88 -23.82
CA GLY A 140 8.69 -0.48 -23.28
C GLY A 140 9.69 -0.61 -22.12
N GLU A 141 10.24 0.51 -21.65
CA GLU A 141 11.14 0.56 -20.50
C GLU A 141 10.38 0.14 -19.23
N ARG A 142 10.98 -0.73 -18.41
CA ARG A 142 10.37 -1.28 -17.20
C ARG A 142 11.21 -0.95 -15.98
N GLN A 143 10.55 -0.56 -14.89
CA GLN A 143 11.13 -0.50 -13.55
C GLN A 143 10.50 -1.63 -12.75
N GLU A 144 11.31 -2.58 -12.32
CA GLU A 144 10.86 -3.56 -11.33
C GLU A 144 10.76 -2.85 -9.97
N VAL A 145 9.55 -2.85 -9.40
CA VAL A 145 9.28 -2.19 -8.11
C VAL A 145 9.32 -3.23 -7.00
N LEU A 146 8.65 -4.37 -7.22
CA LEU A 146 8.64 -5.50 -6.29
C LEU A 146 8.91 -6.80 -7.02
N SER A 147 9.82 -7.58 -6.45
CA SER A 147 10.11 -8.95 -6.85
C SER A 147 9.38 -9.90 -5.90
N PRO A 148 8.80 -11.01 -6.40
CA PRO A 148 8.27 -12.07 -5.56
C PRO A 148 9.28 -12.51 -4.48
N PRO A 149 8.82 -12.79 -3.24
CA PRO A 149 9.67 -13.44 -2.26
C PRO A 149 10.01 -14.87 -2.72
N ASP A 150 11.17 -15.37 -2.26
CA ASP A 150 11.49 -16.79 -2.40
C ASP A 150 10.55 -17.60 -1.48
N GLY A 151 10.00 -18.70 -2.00
CA GLY A 151 9.10 -19.59 -1.25
C GLY A 151 9.83 -20.67 -0.45
N ASP A 152 11.15 -20.56 -0.31
CA ASP A 152 11.99 -21.59 0.26
C ASP A 152 11.47 -22.01 1.65
N GLU A 153 11.39 -23.33 1.85
CA GLU A 153 10.90 -24.00 3.06
C GLU A 153 9.40 -23.84 3.37
N SER A 154 8.67 -23.02 2.60
CA SER A 154 7.24 -22.82 2.81
C SER A 154 6.41 -23.92 2.16
N ASN A 155 5.47 -24.50 2.91
CA ASN A 155 4.50 -25.42 2.35
C ASN A 155 3.45 -24.70 1.52
N GLU A 156 2.95 -23.58 2.02
CA GLU A 156 2.09 -22.66 1.28
C GLU A 156 2.67 -21.25 1.38
N ILE A 157 2.58 -20.49 0.28
CA ILE A 157 2.95 -19.08 0.26
C ILE A 157 1.98 -18.29 -0.62
N HIS A 158 1.43 -17.20 -0.09
CA HIS A 158 0.61 -16.27 -0.87
C HIS A 158 1.10 -14.84 -0.64
N HIS A 159 1.66 -14.23 -1.68
CA HIS A 159 2.15 -12.86 -1.65
C HIS A 159 1.34 -11.94 -2.55
N THR A 160 0.86 -10.83 -1.97
CA THR A 160 0.12 -9.79 -2.68
C THR A 160 0.81 -8.43 -2.52
N ALA A 161 0.71 -7.60 -3.55
CA ALA A 161 1.20 -6.22 -3.52
C ALA A 161 0.12 -5.26 -4.02
N ALA A 162 -0.27 -4.31 -3.18
CA ALA A 162 -1.30 -3.33 -3.46
C ALA A 162 -0.72 -1.91 -3.51
N LEU A 163 -0.93 -1.21 -4.62
CA LEU A 163 -0.67 0.24 -4.70
C LEU A 163 -1.79 0.98 -3.95
N ILE A 164 -1.53 1.35 -2.69
CA ILE A 164 -2.51 1.97 -1.80
C ILE A 164 -2.68 3.48 -2.05
N GLY A 165 -1.74 4.10 -2.76
CA GLY A 165 -1.87 5.48 -3.22
C GLY A 165 -0.61 6.02 -3.90
N SER A 166 -0.67 7.23 -4.44
CA SER A 166 0.50 7.91 -5.00
C SER A 166 0.48 9.41 -4.79
N VAL A 167 1.62 10.01 -4.49
CA VAL A 167 1.79 11.47 -4.33
C VAL A 167 2.81 11.95 -5.36
N GLY A 168 2.36 12.56 -6.46
CA GLY A 168 3.25 12.88 -7.57
C GLY A 168 3.93 11.61 -8.12
N PRO A 169 5.27 11.55 -8.20
CA PRO A 169 5.99 10.35 -8.65
C PRO A 169 6.19 9.28 -7.56
N TYR A 170 5.75 9.52 -6.32
CA TYR A 170 5.94 8.61 -5.21
C TYR A 170 4.76 7.63 -5.10
N LEU A 171 5.05 6.33 -5.08
CA LEU A 171 4.08 5.25 -4.92
C LEU A 171 4.15 4.70 -3.51
N PHE A 172 2.98 4.39 -2.93
CA PHE A 172 2.84 3.82 -1.59
C PHE A 172 2.27 2.42 -1.75
N ILE A 173 3.03 1.41 -1.35
CA ILE A 173 2.72 0.01 -1.65
C ILE A 173 2.69 -0.78 -0.35
N GLU A 174 1.61 -1.51 -0.15
CA GLU A 174 1.49 -2.52 0.92
C GLU A 174 1.73 -3.90 0.32
N GLU A 175 2.68 -4.64 0.88
CA GLU A 175 2.91 -6.05 0.60
C GLU A 175 2.30 -6.88 1.73
N ARG A 176 1.64 -7.99 1.40
CA ARG A 176 1.19 -8.99 2.38
C ARG A 176 1.65 -10.36 1.95
N THR A 177 2.26 -11.09 2.87
CA THR A 177 2.74 -12.46 2.65
C THR A 177 2.15 -13.37 3.71
N TYR A 178 1.34 -14.34 3.28
CA TYR A 178 0.97 -15.50 4.06
C TYR A 178 1.96 -16.64 3.82
N THR A 179 2.32 -17.35 4.88
CA THR A 179 3.17 -18.54 4.84
C THR A 179 2.64 -19.61 5.79
N ASP A 180 2.57 -20.86 5.32
CA ASP A 180 2.36 -22.05 6.15
C ASP A 180 3.64 -22.91 6.15
N LEU A 181 4.18 -23.18 7.34
CA LEU A 181 5.34 -24.05 7.58
C LEU A 181 4.93 -25.38 8.23
N CYS A 182 3.65 -25.77 8.10
CA CYS A 182 3.08 -27.01 8.64
C CYS A 182 3.09 -27.08 10.17
N GLY A 183 3.09 -25.90 10.79
CA GLY A 183 2.85 -25.74 12.21
C GLY A 183 1.36 -25.88 12.55
N ALA A 184 0.99 -25.42 13.74
CA ALA A 184 -0.42 -25.39 14.16
C ALA A 184 -1.29 -24.48 13.26
N HIS A 185 -0.68 -23.50 12.63
CA HIS A 185 -1.32 -22.55 11.72
C HIS A 185 -0.26 -21.82 10.87
N GLY A 186 -0.68 -21.28 9.73
CA GLY A 186 0.12 -20.30 8.99
C GLY A 186 0.16 -18.92 9.69
N PHE A 187 0.98 -18.04 9.14
CA PHE A 187 1.09 -16.65 9.58
C PHE A 187 1.10 -15.71 8.38
N GLU A 188 0.58 -14.51 8.60
CA GLU A 188 0.60 -13.41 7.64
C GLU A 188 1.43 -12.26 8.20
N GLY A 189 2.31 -11.69 7.38
CA GLY A 189 3.01 -10.44 7.64
C GLY A 189 2.75 -9.42 6.55
N ALA A 190 2.86 -8.13 6.90
CA ALA A 190 2.83 -7.04 5.94
C ALA A 190 4.16 -6.28 5.92
N ALA A 191 4.44 -5.64 4.79
CA ALA A 191 5.54 -4.70 4.62
C ALA A 191 5.07 -3.46 3.85
N PHE A 192 5.75 -2.34 4.08
CA PHE A 192 5.47 -1.08 3.40
C PHE A 192 6.66 -0.66 2.54
N VAL A 193 6.37 -0.32 1.29
CA VAL A 193 7.35 0.22 0.34
C VAL A 193 6.87 1.55 -0.20
N ALA A 194 7.70 2.58 -0.02
CA ALA A 194 7.58 3.82 -0.77
C ALA A 194 8.56 3.79 -1.95
N TRP A 195 8.07 3.97 -3.17
CA TRP A 195 8.88 3.95 -4.40
C TRP A 195 8.88 5.31 -5.08
N ASP A 196 10.05 5.83 -5.43
CA ASP A 196 10.22 7.03 -6.23
C ASP A 196 10.39 6.64 -7.72
N ALA A 197 9.35 6.89 -8.53
CA ALA A 197 9.36 6.55 -9.96
C ALA A 197 10.36 7.38 -10.80
N GLU A 198 10.78 8.55 -10.31
CA GLU A 198 11.81 9.38 -10.96
C GLU A 198 13.19 8.79 -10.74
N ARG A 199 13.50 8.46 -9.48
CA ARG A 199 14.80 7.91 -9.07
C ARG A 199 14.91 6.40 -9.32
N ARG A 200 13.78 5.73 -9.57
CA ARG A 200 13.67 4.27 -9.73
C ARG A 200 14.22 3.51 -8.53
N ALA A 201 13.86 3.96 -7.35
CA ALA A 201 14.38 3.41 -6.11
C ALA A 201 13.33 3.48 -5.00
N ALA A 202 13.42 2.53 -4.07
CA ALA A 202 12.74 2.63 -2.80
C ALA A 202 13.30 3.81 -2.00
N VAL A 203 12.44 4.48 -1.27
CA VAL A 203 12.76 5.60 -0.37
C VAL A 203 12.23 5.29 1.03
N ASP A 204 13.00 5.64 2.05
CA ASP A 204 12.57 5.49 3.44
C ASP A 204 11.77 6.72 3.86
N LEU A 205 10.48 6.74 3.50
CA LEU A 205 9.59 7.83 3.91
C LEU A 205 9.21 7.76 5.39
N LEU A 206 9.29 6.60 6.03
CA LEU A 206 8.97 6.46 7.46
C LEU A 206 9.97 7.24 8.31
N ALA A 207 11.26 7.20 7.96
CA ALA A 207 12.30 8.01 8.60
C ALA A 207 12.11 9.53 8.43
N GLU A 208 11.32 9.97 7.44
CA GLU A 208 11.03 11.39 7.21
C GLU A 208 9.80 11.89 8.01
N VAL A 209 9.04 11.00 8.63
CA VAL A 209 7.88 11.36 9.46
C VAL A 209 8.36 12.04 10.74
N ARG A 210 7.87 13.27 10.97
CA ARG A 210 8.20 14.02 12.19
C ARG A 210 7.18 13.74 13.29
N GLY A 211 7.63 13.80 14.54
CA GLY A 211 6.75 13.67 15.71
C GLY A 211 6.29 12.24 15.98
N VAL A 212 7.11 11.24 15.62
CA VAL A 212 6.78 9.81 15.79
C VAL A 212 6.33 9.49 17.22
N THR A 213 7.00 10.00 18.25
CA THR A 213 6.58 9.80 19.66
C THR A 213 5.12 10.23 19.92
N GLY A 214 4.66 11.34 19.33
CA GLY A 214 3.28 11.77 19.45
C GLY A 214 2.30 10.82 18.74
N LEU A 215 2.69 10.30 17.57
CA LEU A 215 1.92 9.27 16.86
C LEU A 215 1.84 7.96 17.65
N GLN A 216 2.94 7.57 18.31
CA GLN A 216 3.01 6.39 19.17
C GLN A 216 2.05 6.51 20.36
N SER A 217 2.07 7.63 21.08
CA SER A 217 1.14 7.85 22.19
C SER A 217 -0.33 7.89 21.74
N ALA A 218 -0.61 8.47 20.57
CA ALA A 218 -1.97 8.48 20.02
C ALA A 218 -2.43 7.06 19.64
N ALA A 219 -1.56 6.26 19.02
CA ALA A 219 -1.86 4.88 18.66
C ALA A 219 -2.03 3.98 19.89
N GLU A 220 -1.19 4.15 20.92
CA GLU A 220 -1.29 3.42 22.19
C GLU A 220 -2.63 3.67 22.86
N ALA A 221 -3.08 4.93 22.94
CA ALA A 221 -4.40 5.26 23.50
C ALA A 221 -5.55 4.56 22.75
N LEU A 222 -5.48 4.48 21.41
CA LEU A 222 -6.50 3.76 20.60
C LEU A 222 -6.45 2.25 20.81
N LEU A 223 -5.26 1.68 21.00
CA LEU A 223 -5.09 0.24 21.20
C LEU A 223 -5.53 -0.21 22.59
N ASP A 224 -5.35 0.65 23.60
CA ASP A 224 -5.69 0.37 25.00
C ASP A 224 -7.18 0.62 25.33
N ASP A 225 -7.85 1.56 24.64
CA ASP A 225 -9.30 1.81 24.82
C ASP A 225 -10.17 0.57 24.50
N GLY A 226 -9.64 -0.36 23.70
CA GLY A 226 -10.33 -1.62 23.36
C GLY A 226 -10.06 -2.78 24.33
N GLU A 227 -9.29 -2.59 25.40
CA GLU A 227 -8.89 -3.66 26.31
C GLU A 227 -9.59 -3.58 27.66
N ASP A 228 -10.88 -3.89 27.67
CA ASP A 228 -11.67 -4.06 28.89
C ASP A 228 -11.31 -5.38 29.61
N GLY A 229 -10.17 -5.42 30.29
CA GLY A 229 -9.75 -6.60 31.04
C GLY A 229 -8.64 -6.33 32.06
N ALA A 230 -8.88 -6.69 33.33
CA ALA A 230 -7.92 -6.54 34.43
C ALA A 230 -6.57 -7.28 34.20
N GLU A 231 -6.50 -8.19 33.24
CA GLU A 231 -5.28 -8.94 32.87
C GLU A 231 -4.32 -8.14 31.96
N ALA A 232 -4.71 -6.96 31.47
CA ALA A 232 -3.87 -6.10 30.63
C ALA A 232 -2.73 -5.37 31.39
N THR A 233 -2.73 -5.41 32.72
CA THR A 233 -2.01 -4.44 33.56
C THR A 233 -0.58 -4.82 33.97
N GLY A 234 -0.01 -5.90 33.42
CA GLY A 234 1.26 -6.47 33.94
C GLY A 234 2.43 -6.64 32.98
N GLN A 235 2.24 -6.53 31.65
CA GLN A 235 3.34 -6.67 30.70
C GLN A 235 3.78 -5.29 30.22
N GLU A 236 5.09 -5.02 30.34
CA GLU A 236 5.74 -3.91 29.65
C GLU A 236 5.43 -4.06 28.16
N ARG A 237 4.55 -3.18 27.66
CA ARG A 237 4.17 -3.17 26.26
C ARG A 237 5.14 -2.29 25.53
N ASP A 238 5.82 -2.87 24.55
CA ASP A 238 6.60 -2.08 23.60
C ASP A 238 5.68 -1.02 22.97
N ALA A 239 6.19 0.20 22.87
CA ALA A 239 5.49 1.28 22.19
C ALA A 239 5.19 0.85 20.74
N PRO A 240 3.99 1.16 20.20
CA PRO A 240 3.68 0.84 18.80
C PRO A 240 4.74 1.39 17.84
N GLU A 241 5.20 0.58 16.90
CA GLU A 241 6.16 0.96 15.87
C GLU A 241 5.44 1.57 14.67
N LEU A 242 6.00 2.63 14.07
CA LEU A 242 5.50 3.17 12.81
C LEU A 242 5.87 2.23 11.66
N VAL A 243 4.87 1.58 11.08
CA VAL A 243 5.09 0.51 10.07
C VAL A 243 4.64 0.90 8.67
N GLN A 244 3.71 1.84 8.52
CA GLN A 244 3.21 2.29 7.24
C GLN A 244 2.72 3.74 7.31
N ILE A 245 2.86 4.48 6.21
CA ILE A 245 2.10 5.70 5.96
C ILE A 245 1.30 5.57 4.67
N ALA A 246 0.12 6.15 4.62
CA ALA A 246 -0.75 6.09 3.45
C ALA A 246 -1.26 7.49 3.07
N PRO A 247 -1.26 7.86 1.78
CA PRO A 247 -1.88 9.08 1.32
C PRO A 247 -3.40 8.92 1.29
N ALA A 248 -4.08 9.95 1.76
CA ALA A 248 -5.50 10.15 1.60
C ALA A 248 -5.71 11.55 1.02
N TYR A 249 -6.83 11.75 0.35
CA TYR A 249 -7.17 13.03 -0.23
C TYR A 249 -8.53 13.48 0.28
N ASP A 250 -8.61 14.74 0.70
CA ASP A 250 -9.92 15.32 1.01
C ASP A 250 -10.73 15.60 -0.27
N GLU A 251 -11.97 16.05 -0.10
CA GLU A 251 -12.90 16.34 -1.22
C GLU A 251 -12.35 17.39 -2.19
N ARG A 252 -11.37 18.19 -1.77
CA ARG A 252 -10.69 19.19 -2.61
C ARG A 252 -9.40 18.67 -3.19
N GLY A 253 -9.07 17.39 -3.00
CA GLY A 253 -7.84 16.76 -3.47
C GLY A 253 -6.59 17.16 -2.68
N ALA A 254 -6.73 17.80 -1.51
CA ALA A 254 -5.57 18.14 -0.68
C ALA A 254 -5.05 16.89 0.03
N LEU A 255 -3.73 16.74 0.04
CA LEU A 255 -3.07 15.59 0.63
C LEU A 255 -3.25 15.59 2.15
N ARG A 256 -3.67 14.45 2.65
CA ARG A 256 -3.59 14.02 4.05
C ARG A 256 -2.76 12.76 4.09
N LEU A 257 -2.08 12.54 5.21
CA LEU A 257 -1.36 11.31 5.45
C LEU A 257 -1.92 10.68 6.72
N THR A 258 -2.05 9.37 6.71
CA THR A 258 -2.23 8.57 7.92
C THR A 258 -0.98 7.75 8.17
N ALA A 259 -0.74 7.43 9.44
CA ALA A 259 0.30 6.54 9.90
C ALA A 259 -0.37 5.33 10.54
N GLN A 260 0.02 4.13 10.11
CA GLN A 260 -0.32 2.90 10.78
C GLN A 260 0.82 2.53 11.71
N LEU A 261 0.49 2.32 12.98
CA LEU A 261 1.42 1.89 14.00
C LEU A 261 1.00 0.54 14.53
N ALA A 262 1.95 -0.38 14.72
CA ALA A 262 1.69 -1.74 15.16
C ALA A 262 2.51 -2.10 16.39
N ARG A 263 1.92 -2.86 17.32
CA ARG A 263 2.64 -3.48 18.44
C ARG A 263 2.44 -4.99 18.42
N SER A 264 3.38 -5.72 19.01
CA SER A 264 3.30 -7.19 19.10
C SER A 264 2.04 -7.63 19.86
N ALA A 265 1.45 -8.74 19.41
CA ALA A 265 0.30 -9.37 20.04
C ALA A 265 0.39 -10.90 19.87
N CYS A 266 -0.30 -11.63 20.75
CA CYS A 266 -0.48 -13.07 20.57
C CYS A 266 -1.28 -13.35 19.29
N TYR A 267 -1.13 -14.55 18.71
CA TYR A 267 -1.85 -14.91 17.47
C TYR A 267 -3.38 -14.72 17.58
N ALA A 268 -3.96 -15.18 18.70
CA ALA A 268 -5.39 -15.07 18.97
C ALA A 268 -5.83 -13.65 19.37
N CYS A 269 -4.87 -12.79 19.71
CA CYS A 269 -5.08 -11.41 20.16
C CYS A 269 -4.92 -10.40 19.02
N SER A 270 -4.46 -10.85 17.85
CA SER A 270 -4.23 -9.99 16.69
C SER A 270 -5.53 -9.46 16.11
N ASP A 271 -5.50 -8.25 15.56
CA ASP A 271 -6.60 -7.67 14.78
C ASP A 271 -6.50 -7.97 13.27
N GLY A 272 -5.42 -8.64 12.84
CA GLY A 272 -5.14 -8.96 11.44
C GLY A 272 -4.86 -7.76 10.54
N ALA A 273 -4.81 -6.54 11.07
CA ALA A 273 -4.70 -5.33 10.26
C ALA A 273 -3.29 -5.15 9.67
N TRP A 274 -2.23 -5.53 10.41
CA TRP A 274 -0.84 -5.47 9.94
C TRP A 274 -0.18 -6.85 9.82
N SER A 275 -0.33 -7.73 10.81
CA SER A 275 0.20 -9.09 10.77
C SER A 275 -0.58 -10.00 11.71
N SER A 276 -0.41 -11.32 11.59
CA SER A 276 -1.02 -12.30 12.50
C SER A 276 -0.51 -12.23 13.95
N TYR A 277 0.49 -11.40 14.24
CA TYR A 277 1.08 -11.24 15.57
C TYR A 277 1.19 -9.77 15.98
N SER A 278 0.28 -8.94 15.46
CA SER A 278 0.20 -7.55 15.85
C SER A 278 -1.24 -7.09 16.04
N ARG A 279 -1.37 -6.02 16.83
CA ARG A 279 -2.50 -5.10 16.78
C ARG A 279 -1.99 -3.76 16.23
N SER A 280 -2.80 -3.06 15.46
CA SER A 280 -2.42 -1.80 14.87
C SER A 280 -3.49 -0.72 15.01
N ALA A 281 -3.05 0.52 15.02
CA ALA A 281 -3.91 1.69 15.00
C ALA A 281 -3.48 2.63 13.88
N VAL A 282 -4.45 3.34 13.30
CA VAL A 282 -4.22 4.34 12.26
C VAL A 282 -4.48 5.71 12.84
N VAL A 283 -3.47 6.58 12.78
CA VAL A 283 -3.51 7.95 13.31
C VAL A 283 -3.19 8.95 12.22
N PRO A 284 -3.75 10.17 12.24
CA PRO A 284 -3.42 11.20 11.27
C PRO A 284 -1.99 11.72 11.46
N VAL A 285 -1.28 11.96 10.35
CA VAL A 285 0.03 12.61 10.35
C VAL A 285 -0.17 14.12 10.17
N GLU A 286 0.19 14.91 11.19
CA GLU A 286 -0.03 16.36 11.17
C GLU A 286 0.84 17.10 10.14
N ARG A 287 2.05 16.59 9.89
CA ARG A 287 3.04 17.23 9.02
C ARG A 287 3.49 16.28 7.93
N THR A 288 3.15 16.62 6.70
CA THR A 288 3.62 15.95 5.49
C THR A 288 5.17 15.97 5.43
N PRO A 289 5.83 14.84 5.12
CA PRO A 289 7.25 14.80 4.81
C PRO A 289 7.63 15.88 3.79
N ALA A 290 8.75 16.57 4.01
CA ALA A 290 9.16 17.72 3.21
C ALA A 290 9.27 17.37 1.72
N ARG A 291 9.73 16.15 1.43
CA ARG A 291 9.80 15.60 0.08
C ARG A 291 8.47 15.67 -0.65
N LEU A 292 7.35 15.41 0.03
CA LEU A 292 6.02 15.34 -0.57
C LEU A 292 5.32 16.71 -0.67
N ALA A 293 5.95 17.79 -0.17
CA ALA A 293 5.31 19.09 -0.02
C ALA A 293 4.87 19.71 -1.37
N ALA A 294 5.60 19.44 -2.45
CA ALA A 294 5.28 19.94 -3.80
C ALA A 294 3.93 19.41 -4.34
N TRP A 295 3.41 18.32 -3.76
CA TRP A 295 2.15 17.69 -4.13
C TRP A 295 1.11 17.72 -3.00
N ALA A 296 1.38 18.47 -1.93
CA ALA A 296 0.44 18.57 -0.81
C ALA A 296 -0.85 19.30 -1.21
N SER A 297 -0.72 20.31 -2.08
CA SER A 297 -1.85 21.06 -2.64
C SER A 297 -2.07 20.68 -4.11
N PRO A 298 -3.30 20.32 -4.50
CA PRO A 298 -3.59 19.93 -5.86
C PRO A 298 -3.64 21.14 -6.79
N PRO A 299 -3.28 20.97 -8.08
CA PRO A 299 -3.49 22.00 -9.09
C PRO A 299 -5.00 22.27 -9.26
N PRO A 300 -5.38 23.47 -9.77
CA PRO A 300 -6.79 23.83 -9.99
C PRO A 300 -7.57 22.80 -10.81
N ASP A 301 -6.91 22.14 -11.77
CA ASP A 301 -7.54 21.17 -12.66
C ASP A 301 -8.02 19.92 -11.91
N VAL A 302 -7.29 19.45 -10.90
CA VAL A 302 -7.70 18.32 -10.05
C VAL A 302 -8.93 18.69 -9.23
N ARG A 303 -8.97 19.92 -8.68
CA ARG A 303 -10.14 20.40 -7.93
C ARG A 303 -11.38 20.46 -8.82
N ALA A 304 -11.25 21.09 -9.99
CA ALA A 304 -12.34 21.21 -10.95
C ALA A 304 -12.82 19.84 -11.46
N PHE A 305 -11.91 18.86 -11.60
CA PHE A 305 -12.27 17.48 -11.94
C PHE A 305 -13.08 16.80 -10.84
N LEU A 306 -12.65 16.91 -9.57
CA LEU A 306 -13.35 16.29 -8.44
C LEU A 306 -14.74 16.89 -8.23
N GLU A 307 -14.89 18.21 -8.41
CA GLU A 307 -16.20 18.89 -8.37
C GLU A 307 -17.18 18.38 -9.45
N ARG A 308 -16.67 18.02 -10.63
CA ARG A 308 -17.47 17.51 -11.75
C ARG A 308 -17.71 16.01 -11.69
N THR A 309 -16.94 15.28 -10.87
CA THR A 309 -16.94 13.82 -10.82
C THR A 309 -17.18 13.33 -9.38
N PRO A 310 -18.35 13.62 -8.81
CA PRO A 310 -18.66 13.22 -7.45
C PRO A 310 -18.63 11.69 -7.30
N GLY A 311 -18.13 11.21 -6.15
CA GLY A 311 -18.02 9.78 -5.87
C GLY A 311 -16.71 9.13 -6.33
N VAL A 312 -15.80 9.88 -6.97
CA VAL A 312 -14.43 9.41 -7.18
C VAL A 312 -13.68 9.39 -5.86
N ARG A 313 -13.16 8.22 -5.48
CA ARG A 313 -12.14 8.09 -4.45
C ARG A 313 -10.77 8.23 -5.09
N LEU A 314 -10.14 9.37 -4.85
CA LEU A 314 -8.83 9.71 -5.39
C LEU A 314 -7.75 8.80 -4.78
N GLY A 315 -7.02 8.08 -5.64
CA GLY A 315 -5.84 7.28 -5.25
C GLY A 315 -4.53 8.07 -5.40
N GLY A 316 -4.51 9.05 -6.29
CA GLY A 316 -3.38 9.95 -6.43
C GLY A 316 -3.46 10.86 -7.66
N TRP A 317 -2.58 11.84 -7.69
CA TRP A 317 -2.39 12.70 -8.85
C TRP A 317 -0.91 13.00 -9.08
N SER A 318 -0.57 13.28 -10.34
CA SER A 318 0.79 13.59 -10.78
C SER A 318 0.77 14.52 -12.00
N GLN A 319 1.85 15.24 -12.25
CA GLN A 319 1.97 16.15 -13.40
C GLN A 319 3.33 15.98 -14.08
N ALA A 320 3.33 15.91 -15.41
CA ALA A 320 4.57 15.85 -16.16
C ALA A 320 5.30 17.21 -16.11
N GLY A 321 6.63 17.17 -15.94
CA GLY A 321 7.48 18.35 -16.08
C GLY A 321 7.53 19.29 -14.87
N GLN A 322 7.03 18.88 -13.70
CA GLN A 322 7.21 19.65 -12.47
C GLN A 322 8.66 19.49 -11.96
N GLU A 323 9.35 20.61 -11.72
CA GLU A 323 10.64 20.62 -11.01
C GLU A 323 10.39 20.41 -9.50
N GLU A 324 11.26 19.62 -8.85
CA GLU A 324 11.24 19.32 -7.41
C GLU A 324 11.89 20.48 -6.66
#